data_AF-A0A507D0N8-F1
#
_entry.id   AF-A0A507D0N8-F1
#
_cell.length_a   1.000
_cell.length_b   1.000
_cell.length_c   1.000
_cell.angle_alpha   90.00
_cell.angle_beta   90.00
_cell.angle_gamma   90.00
#
_symmetry.space_group_name_H-M   'P 1'
#
loop_
_entity.id
_entity.type
_entity.pdbx_description
1 polymer ?
#
loop_
_entity_poly.entity_id
_entity_poly.type
_entity_poly.pdbx_seq_one_letter_code
_entity_poly.pdbx_strand_id
1 'polypeptide(L)'
;MPSLQLSPRAVSWTPNPDGGAWAYSCDWLGNDIASFQIPAADCGSKCVVTSGCTHFAWNSNNGGTCWVKRNVVAPSDAFTISPKDAVCGYLKIVQPPSGGGVSGWKTEVDCQWALKCDFKGADLTSVQGPATICSSRCAGISGCTHFAWTNTNGGTCWMKSGAASQGDAIVNNGDGAMCGIMTSSNPGPAPNPPTPGPAPSSGLNVNVVNKCSSTIWPGLTAVDGNNGQPYFGNAQSANPAGFELGPGASRLLKLRTNVAAMRLWARTGCRWDSGKFVCDVGDCGNPNNNYDGSCFRGTGLGANTLFEITITPTGHTYYDLSIVDGYSIPVSVTLSGSPKQVPGAGAFSCGNPACRPNFNSCPPELKKYGPNGAVIACQSISKAINDDATRRAQPALAAAYNNIDTRSHTECSCIVGSCAGGTTAEVLGNIKNGATLGVDRTGYCCSPLNPLYKSDARIASHICYAENKPKPLNGFGGGKRYDQIFKDICPQAYSWEFDDNNSTYECDGTDVTYTVQFC
;
A
#
# COMPACT_ATOMS: atom_id res chain seq x y z
N MET A 1 -49.38 -19.87 -3.74
CA MET A 1 -49.21 -18.52 -3.16
C MET A 1 -49.45 -17.52 -4.28
N PRO A 2 -50.30 -16.49 -4.11
CA PRO A 2 -50.56 -15.54 -5.19
C PRO A 2 -49.31 -14.67 -5.39
N SER A 3 -48.88 -14.54 -6.65
CA SER A 3 -47.81 -13.64 -7.06
C SER A 3 -48.17 -12.20 -6.71
N LEU A 4 -47.34 -11.52 -5.91
CA LEU A 4 -47.44 -10.07 -5.74
C LEU A 4 -47.27 -9.40 -7.11
N GLN A 5 -48.35 -8.84 -7.65
CA GLN A 5 -48.29 -7.96 -8.81
C GLN A 5 -47.63 -6.65 -8.39
N LEU A 6 -46.34 -6.53 -8.67
CA LEU A 6 -45.61 -5.25 -8.63
C LEU A 6 -46.04 -4.44 -9.85
N SER A 7 -46.88 -3.42 -9.65
CA SER A 7 -47.25 -2.48 -10.71
C SER A 7 -46.40 -1.21 -10.60
N PRO A 8 -45.83 -0.68 -11.70
CA PRO A 8 -45.10 0.58 -11.73
C PRO A 8 -46.07 1.78 -11.72
N ARG A 9 -46.98 1.82 -10.73
CA ARG A 9 -47.79 3.01 -10.45
C ARG A 9 -47.03 3.92 -9.50
N ALA A 10 -47.12 5.22 -9.75
CA ALA A 10 -46.61 6.24 -8.85
C ALA A 10 -47.30 6.12 -7.47
N VAL A 11 -46.49 6.00 -6.41
CA VAL A 11 -46.97 6.02 -5.03
C VAL A 11 -47.50 7.43 -4.71
N SER A 12 -48.70 7.52 -4.14
CA SER A 12 -49.32 8.79 -3.76
C SER A 12 -48.91 9.17 -2.34
N TRP A 13 -48.03 10.16 -2.23
CA TRP A 13 -47.40 10.57 -0.98
C TRP A 13 -48.23 11.60 -0.20
N THR A 14 -48.35 11.38 1.11
CA THR A 14 -48.89 12.32 2.10
C THR A 14 -47.71 12.97 2.85
N PRO A 15 -47.47 14.28 2.69
CA PRO A 15 -46.36 14.97 3.35
C PRO A 15 -46.57 15.05 4.88
N ASN A 16 -45.46 14.97 5.62
CA ASN A 16 -45.45 15.25 7.06
C ASN A 16 -45.13 16.72 7.34
N PRO A 17 -45.76 17.37 8.34
CA PRO A 17 -45.46 18.75 8.73
C PRO A 17 -43.98 18.97 9.11
N ASP A 18 -43.37 17.98 9.77
CA ASP A 18 -41.97 18.01 10.21
C ASP A 18 -40.99 17.54 9.13
N GLY A 19 -41.51 17.18 7.96
CA GLY A 19 -40.77 16.75 6.78
C GLY A 19 -40.79 15.23 6.52
N GLY A 20 -40.58 14.87 5.25
CA GLY A 20 -40.70 13.52 4.73
C GLY A 20 -42.12 13.29 4.22
N ALA A 21 -42.43 12.06 3.86
CA ALA A 21 -43.78 11.68 3.47
C ALA A 21 -44.03 10.20 3.75
N TRP A 22 -45.31 9.85 3.82
CA TRP A 22 -45.77 8.47 3.92
C TRP A 22 -46.89 8.20 2.92
N ALA A 23 -47.13 6.94 2.60
CA ALA A 23 -48.17 6.53 1.68
C ALA A 23 -48.76 5.17 2.05
N TYR A 24 -49.99 4.93 1.62
CA TYR A 24 -50.62 3.61 1.67
C TYR A 24 -50.23 2.76 0.46
N SER A 25 -50.39 1.44 0.60
CA SER A 25 -50.17 0.46 -0.46
C SER A 25 -48.76 0.53 -1.06
N CYS A 26 -47.74 0.77 -0.24
CA CYS A 26 -46.36 0.89 -0.69
C CYS A 26 -45.37 0.16 0.22
N ASP A 27 -44.19 -0.13 -0.32
CA ASP A 27 -43.09 -0.81 0.38
C ASP A 27 -41.74 -0.41 -0.23
N TRP A 28 -40.65 -0.75 0.47
CA TRP A 28 -39.26 -0.57 0.08
C TRP A 28 -38.52 -1.92 0.12
N LEU A 29 -37.70 -2.22 -0.91
CA LEU A 29 -37.01 -3.52 -0.97
C LEU A 29 -35.75 -3.50 -0.09
N GLY A 30 -35.68 -4.44 0.86
CA GLY A 30 -34.49 -4.72 1.65
C GLY A 30 -34.08 -3.59 2.62
N ASN A 31 -32.79 -3.55 2.95
CA ASN A 31 -32.15 -2.56 3.83
C ASN A 31 -32.74 -2.44 5.25
N ASP A 32 -33.33 -3.52 5.76
CA ASP A 32 -33.86 -3.56 7.12
C ASP A 32 -32.75 -3.40 8.17
N ILE A 33 -33.02 -2.57 9.18
CA ILE A 33 -32.20 -2.40 10.38
C ILE A 33 -32.76 -3.31 11.47
N ALA A 34 -34.07 -3.24 11.69
CA ALA A 34 -34.79 -3.99 12.70
C ALA A 34 -36.27 -4.06 12.33
N SER A 35 -36.99 -5.00 12.94
CA SER A 35 -38.44 -5.08 12.86
C SER A 35 -39.09 -5.01 14.24
N PHE A 36 -40.27 -4.41 14.31
CA PHE A 36 -41.02 -4.20 15.55
C PHE A 36 -42.50 -4.56 15.34
N GLN A 37 -43.09 -5.26 16.30
CA GLN A 37 -44.55 -5.49 16.33
C GLN A 37 -45.24 -4.26 16.92
N ILE A 38 -45.64 -3.31 16.07
CA ILE A 38 -46.27 -2.06 16.47
C ILE A 38 -47.34 -1.63 15.45
N PRO A 39 -48.33 -0.81 15.85
CA PRO A 39 -49.30 -0.24 14.93
C PRO A 39 -48.65 0.57 13.79
N ALA A 40 -49.31 0.62 12.62
CA ALA A 40 -48.81 1.33 11.45
C ALA A 40 -48.53 2.81 11.73
N ALA A 41 -49.36 3.46 12.55
CA ALA A 41 -49.22 4.86 12.94
C ALA A 41 -47.92 5.16 13.71
N ASP A 42 -47.39 4.18 14.43
CA ASP A 42 -46.20 4.36 15.28
C ASP A 42 -44.90 4.05 14.51
N CYS A 43 -45.00 3.45 13.32
CA CYS A 43 -43.83 2.98 12.57
C CYS A 43 -42.91 4.13 12.13
N GLY A 44 -43.49 5.28 11.75
CA GLY A 44 -42.72 6.49 11.42
C GLY A 44 -41.96 7.04 12.63
N SER A 45 -42.62 7.21 13.77
CA SER A 45 -41.96 7.66 15.00
C SER A 45 -40.91 6.66 15.49
N LYS A 46 -41.14 5.35 15.30
CA LYS A 46 -40.14 4.32 15.61
C LYS A 46 -38.91 4.45 14.72
N CYS A 47 -39.06 4.78 13.44
CA CYS A 47 -37.96 5.10 12.56
C CYS A 47 -37.19 6.34 13.04
N VAL A 48 -37.87 7.43 13.41
CA VAL A 48 -37.23 8.66 13.90
C VAL A 48 -36.29 8.42 15.08
N VAL A 49 -36.67 7.54 16.01
CA VAL A 49 -35.85 7.23 17.21
C VAL A 49 -34.87 6.07 16.99
N THR A 50 -34.91 5.40 15.83
CA THR A 50 -33.99 4.30 15.51
C THR A 50 -32.76 4.86 14.80
N SER A 51 -31.60 4.73 15.45
CA SER A 51 -30.32 5.17 14.89
C SER A 51 -30.07 4.58 13.50
N GLY A 52 -29.79 5.45 12.52
CA GLY A 52 -29.54 5.06 11.13
C GLY A 52 -30.78 4.82 10.27
N CYS A 53 -31.99 5.01 10.81
CA CYS A 53 -33.22 4.87 10.02
C CYS A 53 -33.45 6.09 9.13
N THR A 54 -33.69 5.84 7.84
CA THR A 54 -33.99 6.86 6.85
C THR A 54 -35.41 6.72 6.31
N HIS A 55 -35.94 5.50 6.31
CA HIS A 55 -37.27 5.17 5.82
C HIS A 55 -37.81 3.91 6.51
N PHE A 56 -39.09 3.65 6.35
CA PHE A 56 -39.78 2.53 6.97
C PHE A 56 -40.83 1.93 6.05
N ALA A 57 -41.15 0.67 6.30
CA ALA A 57 -42.30 -0.02 5.72
C ALA A 57 -43.04 -0.81 6.79
N TRP A 58 -44.35 -0.94 6.65
CA TRP A 58 -45.23 -1.64 7.57
C TRP A 58 -46.23 -2.47 6.78
N ASN A 59 -46.53 -3.67 7.26
CA ASN A 59 -47.63 -4.48 6.76
C ASN A 59 -48.28 -5.30 7.90
N SER A 60 -49.42 -5.92 7.60
CA SER A 60 -50.23 -6.69 8.55
C SER A 60 -49.68 -8.08 8.92
N ASN A 61 -48.50 -8.46 8.43
CA ASN A 61 -47.88 -9.73 8.82
C ASN A 61 -47.68 -9.79 10.34
N ASN A 62 -47.96 -10.96 10.93
CA ASN A 62 -47.81 -11.25 12.36
C ASN A 62 -48.58 -10.35 13.33
N GLY A 63 -49.64 -9.67 12.87
CA GLY A 63 -50.43 -8.74 13.70
C GLY A 63 -49.98 -7.28 13.58
N GLY A 64 -49.08 -6.98 12.65
CA GLY A 64 -48.61 -5.63 12.35
C GLY A 64 -47.13 -5.48 12.61
N THR A 65 -46.32 -5.59 11.55
CA THR A 65 -44.86 -5.49 11.64
C THR A 65 -44.39 -4.20 10.97
N CYS A 66 -43.63 -3.40 11.71
CA CYS A 66 -42.88 -2.25 11.23
C CYS A 66 -41.44 -2.65 10.96
N TRP A 67 -40.94 -2.42 9.76
CA TRP A 67 -39.53 -2.54 9.40
C TRP A 67 -38.93 -1.15 9.22
N VAL A 68 -37.97 -0.84 10.08
CA VAL A 68 -37.16 0.37 9.99
C VAL A 68 -35.93 0.09 9.13
N LYS A 69 -35.62 0.96 8.19
CA LYS A 69 -34.67 0.71 7.10
C LYS A 69 -33.64 1.85 6.97
N ARG A 70 -32.48 1.54 6.39
CA ARG A 70 -31.33 2.46 6.18
C ARG A 70 -31.07 2.72 4.70
N ASN A 71 -30.15 3.65 4.41
CA ASN A 71 -29.74 4.17 3.07
C ASN A 71 -30.60 5.31 2.54
N VAL A 72 -30.05 6.06 1.58
CA VAL A 72 -30.77 7.12 0.87
C VAL A 72 -31.78 6.48 -0.08
N VAL A 73 -33.03 6.94 -0.02
CA VAL A 73 -34.11 6.51 -0.92
C VAL A 73 -34.76 7.73 -1.56
N ALA A 74 -35.06 7.64 -2.85
CA ALA A 74 -35.90 8.59 -3.54
C ALA A 74 -37.37 8.12 -3.51
N PRO A 75 -38.36 9.03 -3.53
CA PRO A 75 -39.77 8.65 -3.62
C PRO A 75 -40.13 7.75 -4.81
N SER A 76 -39.31 7.77 -5.87
CA SER A 76 -39.41 6.90 -7.05
C SER A 76 -39.02 5.44 -6.79
N ASP A 77 -38.29 5.16 -5.71
CA ASP A 77 -37.77 3.83 -5.41
C ASP A 77 -38.78 2.98 -4.63
N ALA A 78 -39.86 3.61 -4.14
CA ALA A 78 -40.99 2.92 -3.55
C ALA A 78 -41.86 2.30 -4.63
N PHE A 79 -42.34 1.09 -4.38
CA PHE A 79 -43.24 0.38 -5.28
C PHE A 79 -44.59 0.16 -4.60
N THR A 80 -45.63 0.05 -5.41
CA THR A 80 -46.98 -0.22 -4.91
C THR A 80 -47.17 -1.72 -4.63
N ILE A 81 -47.78 -2.04 -3.49
CA ILE A 81 -48.11 -3.41 -3.09
C ILE A 81 -49.59 -3.56 -2.76
N SER A 82 -50.08 -4.79 -2.85
CA SER A 82 -51.38 -5.23 -2.34
C SER A 82 -51.09 -6.21 -1.19
N PRO A 83 -51.61 -6.01 0.04
CA PRO A 83 -52.86 -5.34 0.38
C PRO A 83 -52.78 -3.82 0.69
N LYS A 84 -53.94 -3.15 0.70
CA LYS A 84 -54.06 -1.67 0.78
C LYS A 84 -53.67 -1.05 2.12
N ASP A 85 -53.59 -1.87 3.16
CA ASP A 85 -53.28 -1.51 4.54
C ASP A 85 -51.76 -1.39 4.80
N ALA A 86 -50.91 -1.82 3.87
CA ALA A 86 -49.47 -1.58 3.97
C ALA A 86 -49.16 -0.07 3.93
N VAL A 87 -48.18 0.36 4.74
CA VAL A 87 -47.76 1.76 4.85
C VAL A 87 -46.26 1.84 4.70
N CYS A 88 -45.76 2.74 3.87
CA CYS A 88 -44.34 3.05 3.83
C CYS A 88 -44.12 4.56 3.94
N GLY A 89 -42.97 4.96 4.45
CA GLY A 89 -42.62 6.37 4.57
C GLY A 89 -41.14 6.59 4.60
N TYR A 90 -40.73 7.82 4.30
CA TYR A 90 -39.37 8.30 4.44
C TYR A 90 -39.37 9.54 5.29
N LEU A 91 -38.34 9.69 6.11
CA LEU A 91 -38.15 10.89 6.92
C LEU A 91 -37.62 12.01 6.03
N LYS A 92 -37.83 13.28 6.42
CA LYS A 92 -36.97 14.35 5.90
C LYS A 92 -35.57 14.11 6.43
N ILE A 93 -34.82 13.31 5.67
CA ILE A 93 -33.41 13.60 5.51
C ILE A 93 -33.43 15.02 5.00
N VAL A 94 -32.90 15.94 5.80
CA VAL A 94 -32.52 17.25 5.33
C VAL A 94 -31.65 16.96 4.10
N GLN A 95 -32.21 17.08 2.90
CA GLN A 95 -31.42 17.63 1.81
C GLN A 95 -30.76 18.83 2.45
N PRO A 96 -29.42 18.86 2.58
CA PRO A 96 -28.75 20.00 3.16
C PRO A 96 -29.34 21.21 2.49
N PRO A 97 -29.74 22.24 3.26
CA PRO A 97 -30.10 23.50 2.66
C PRO A 97 -28.97 23.84 1.69
N SER A 98 -29.33 24.08 0.44
CA SER A 98 -28.55 24.91 -0.46
C SER A 98 -28.21 26.19 0.31
N GLY A 99 -27.07 26.20 0.98
CA GLY A 99 -26.65 27.30 1.86
C GLY A 99 -26.10 26.97 3.26
N GLY A 100 -25.65 25.74 3.56
CA GLY A 100 -24.99 25.46 4.86
C GLY A 100 -23.98 24.31 4.89
N GLY A 101 -23.47 23.90 3.72
CA GLY A 101 -22.57 22.75 3.61
C GLY A 101 -21.23 22.96 4.31
N VAL A 102 -20.65 21.86 4.77
CA VAL A 102 -19.22 21.76 5.07
C VAL A 102 -18.47 22.40 3.89
N SER A 103 -17.70 23.46 4.18
CA SER A 103 -17.02 24.27 3.19
C SER A 103 -15.51 24.10 3.29
N GLY A 104 -14.77 24.46 2.23
CA GLY A 104 -13.32 24.30 2.20
C GLY A 104 -12.85 22.87 1.88
N TRP A 105 -13.61 22.14 1.07
CA TRP A 105 -13.20 20.83 0.54
C TRP A 105 -11.90 20.95 -0.26
N LYS A 106 -10.98 20.04 0.00
CA LYS A 106 -9.72 19.85 -0.70
C LYS A 106 -9.79 18.55 -1.49
N THR A 107 -9.18 18.53 -2.66
CA THR A 107 -9.13 17.36 -3.55
C THR A 107 -7.70 16.84 -3.59
N GLU A 108 -7.55 15.57 -3.28
CA GLU A 108 -6.32 14.78 -3.39
C GLU A 108 -6.52 13.69 -4.46
N VAL A 109 -5.46 12.92 -4.73
CA VAL A 109 -5.50 11.85 -5.75
C VAL A 109 -6.48 10.73 -5.40
N ASP A 110 -6.65 10.42 -4.10
CA ASP A 110 -7.43 9.29 -3.59
C ASP A 110 -8.75 9.69 -2.91
N CYS A 111 -8.95 10.97 -2.59
CA CYS A 111 -10.13 11.43 -1.86
C CYS A 111 -10.40 12.93 -2.01
N GLN A 112 -11.61 13.33 -1.64
CA GLN A 112 -11.96 14.70 -1.31
C GLN A 112 -12.22 14.80 0.18
N TRP A 113 -11.69 15.82 0.86
CA TRP A 113 -11.82 15.94 2.32
C TRP A 113 -12.02 17.38 2.79
N ALA A 114 -12.58 17.56 3.99
CA ALA A 114 -12.77 18.86 4.61
C ALA A 114 -12.55 18.81 6.12
N LEU A 115 -12.22 19.96 6.72
CA LEU A 115 -12.17 20.13 8.17
C LEU A 115 -13.55 20.51 8.72
N LYS A 116 -13.71 20.33 10.03
CA LYS A 116 -14.94 20.63 10.78
C LYS A 116 -16.14 19.86 10.25
N CYS A 117 -15.94 18.59 9.91
CA CYS A 117 -17.00 17.76 9.36
C CYS A 117 -16.97 16.31 9.83
N ASP A 118 -18.10 15.64 9.60
CA ASP A 118 -18.36 14.26 9.97
C ASP A 118 -19.42 13.65 9.03
N PHE A 119 -19.55 12.32 9.06
CA PHE A 119 -20.63 11.56 8.47
C PHE A 119 -21.27 10.70 9.57
N LYS A 120 -22.60 10.70 9.70
CA LYS A 120 -23.27 9.90 10.75
C LYS A 120 -23.59 8.48 10.28
N GLY A 121 -23.32 7.49 11.15
CA GLY A 121 -23.66 6.08 10.92
C GLY A 121 -22.78 5.38 9.88
N ALA A 122 -23.17 4.20 9.43
CA ALA A 122 -22.48 3.40 8.39
C ALA A 122 -21.00 3.03 8.67
N ASP A 123 -20.59 3.01 9.94
CA ASP A 123 -19.24 2.61 10.35
C ASP A 123 -18.99 1.12 10.06
N LEU A 124 -18.00 0.85 9.22
CA LEU A 124 -17.43 -0.47 8.98
C LEU A 124 -16.48 -0.89 10.09
N THR A 125 -15.60 0.03 10.49
CA THR A 125 -14.55 -0.20 11.48
C THR A 125 -13.95 1.15 11.91
N SER A 126 -13.08 1.14 12.91
CA SER A 126 -12.32 2.31 13.34
C SER A 126 -10.84 2.00 13.51
N VAL A 127 -9.99 3.00 13.24
CA VAL A 127 -8.53 2.90 13.30
C VAL A 127 -7.98 4.08 14.08
N GLN A 128 -7.12 3.83 15.07
CA GLN A 128 -6.44 4.88 15.82
C GLN A 128 -5.31 5.50 14.98
N GLY A 129 -5.18 6.83 15.02
CA GLY A 129 -4.10 7.56 14.33
C GLY A 129 -4.46 9.00 13.96
N PRO A 130 -3.51 9.74 13.37
CA PRO A 130 -3.73 11.13 12.95
C PRO A 130 -4.72 11.19 11.78
N ALA A 131 -5.41 12.32 11.61
CA ALA A 131 -6.42 12.49 10.59
C ALA A 131 -5.90 12.16 9.16
N THR A 132 -4.63 12.47 8.89
CA THR A 132 -3.97 12.28 7.58
C THR A 132 -3.92 10.84 7.08
N ILE A 133 -4.11 9.82 7.93
CA ILE A 133 -4.09 8.41 7.48
C ILE A 133 -5.46 7.91 7.01
N CYS A 134 -6.56 8.62 7.27
CA CYS A 134 -7.90 8.05 7.10
C CYS A 134 -8.24 7.68 5.64
N SER A 135 -7.79 8.46 4.65
CA SER A 135 -8.05 8.17 3.23
C SER A 135 -7.36 6.88 2.78
N SER A 136 -6.06 6.75 3.07
CA SER A 136 -5.28 5.54 2.75
C SER A 136 -5.83 4.29 3.42
N ARG A 137 -6.37 4.43 4.63
CA ARG A 137 -7.00 3.32 5.37
C ARG A 137 -8.34 2.95 4.79
N CYS A 138 -9.16 3.93 4.40
CA CYS A 138 -10.42 3.68 3.73
C CYS A 138 -10.20 3.02 2.36
N ALA A 139 -9.21 3.45 1.57
CA ALA A 139 -8.84 2.80 0.30
C ALA A 139 -8.49 1.31 0.46
N GLY A 140 -7.87 0.93 1.58
CA GLY A 140 -7.50 -0.46 1.87
C GLY A 140 -8.65 -1.34 2.40
N ILE A 141 -9.81 -0.76 2.73
CA ILE A 141 -10.94 -1.49 3.32
C ILE A 141 -12.01 -1.69 2.25
N SER A 142 -12.25 -2.96 1.90
CA SER A 142 -13.30 -3.34 0.96
C SER A 142 -14.65 -2.77 1.40
N GLY A 143 -15.29 -2.00 0.51
CA GLY A 143 -16.59 -1.36 0.76
C GLY A 143 -16.52 -0.03 1.51
N CYS A 144 -15.33 0.45 1.88
CA CYS A 144 -15.19 1.79 2.43
C CYS A 144 -15.27 2.83 1.31
N THR A 145 -16.17 3.78 1.47
CA THR A 145 -16.46 4.82 0.47
C THR A 145 -16.19 6.22 1.00
N HIS A 146 -16.16 6.37 2.32
CA HIS A 146 -15.92 7.63 3.00
C HIS A 146 -15.44 7.37 4.44
N PHE A 147 -14.95 8.41 5.08
CA PHE A 147 -14.43 8.34 6.44
C PHE A 147 -14.72 9.61 7.22
N ALA A 148 -14.69 9.49 8.55
CA ALA A 148 -14.69 10.63 9.47
C ALA A 148 -13.60 10.45 10.53
N TRP A 149 -13.02 11.53 11.01
CA TRP A 149 -12.00 11.54 12.04
C TRP A 149 -12.45 12.39 13.22
N THR A 150 -12.25 11.87 14.43
CA THR A 150 -12.52 12.58 15.68
C THR A 150 -11.31 12.45 16.62
N ASN A 151 -11.18 13.39 17.56
CA ASN A 151 -10.14 13.34 18.58
C ASN A 151 -10.44 12.31 19.71
N THR A 152 -11.35 11.37 19.48
CA THR A 152 -11.66 10.30 20.41
C THR A 152 -10.42 9.42 20.60
N ASN A 153 -10.08 9.09 21.86
CA ASN A 153 -8.94 8.24 22.22
C ASN A 153 -7.56 8.71 21.71
N GLY A 154 -7.37 10.01 21.48
CA GLY A 154 -6.13 10.56 20.92
C GLY A 154 -6.07 10.57 19.38
N GLY A 155 -7.18 10.23 18.72
CA GLY A 155 -7.37 10.33 17.27
C GLY A 155 -7.90 9.04 16.68
N THR A 156 -9.14 9.06 16.18
CA THR A 156 -9.81 7.89 15.61
C THR A 156 -10.36 8.20 14.22
N CYS A 157 -9.96 7.42 13.21
CA CYS A 157 -10.61 7.37 11.91
C CYS A 157 -11.74 6.32 11.91
N TRP A 158 -12.95 6.75 11.63
CA TRP A 158 -14.14 5.93 11.42
C TRP A 158 -14.30 5.68 9.92
N MET A 159 -14.21 4.42 9.51
CA MET A 159 -14.29 3.97 8.12
C MET A 159 -15.73 3.63 7.81
N LYS A 160 -16.26 4.12 6.68
CA LYS A 160 -17.70 4.14 6.46
C LYS A 160 -18.05 3.66 5.06
N SER A 161 -19.22 3.06 4.91
CA SER A 161 -19.68 2.43 3.66
C SER A 161 -20.96 3.05 3.12
N GLY A 162 -21.27 2.78 1.85
CA GLY A 162 -22.46 3.27 1.16
C GLY A 162 -22.21 4.49 0.29
N ALA A 163 -23.25 5.03 -0.35
CA ALA A 163 -23.11 6.24 -1.15
C ALA A 163 -22.87 7.45 -0.23
N ALA A 164 -21.87 8.26 -0.56
CA ALA A 164 -21.57 9.50 0.14
C ALA A 164 -21.13 10.59 -0.86
N SER A 165 -21.62 11.79 -0.64
CA SER A 165 -21.32 13.00 -1.41
C SER A 165 -20.97 14.15 -0.46
N GLN A 166 -20.40 15.24 -0.98
CA GLN A 166 -20.09 16.41 -0.15
C GLN A 166 -21.34 16.99 0.53
N GLY A 167 -22.51 16.79 -0.07
CA GLY A 167 -23.80 17.16 0.53
C GLY A 167 -24.12 16.34 1.78
N ASP A 168 -23.68 15.09 1.87
CA ASP A 168 -24.01 14.21 3.00
C ASP A 168 -23.17 14.49 4.26
N ALA A 169 -22.13 15.34 4.14
CA ALA A 169 -21.27 15.72 5.24
C ALA A 169 -21.95 16.74 6.14
N ILE A 170 -21.85 16.53 7.46
CA ILE A 170 -22.40 17.44 8.48
C ILE A 170 -21.28 18.22 9.15
N VAL A 171 -21.58 19.44 9.61
CA VAL A 171 -20.62 20.25 10.37
C VAL A 171 -20.38 19.62 11.75
N ASN A 172 -19.12 19.37 12.06
CA ASN A 172 -18.65 18.93 13.37
C ASN A 172 -17.55 19.87 13.85
N ASN A 173 -17.84 20.69 14.86
CA ASN A 173 -16.90 21.68 15.40
C ASN A 173 -16.00 21.11 16.51
N GLY A 174 -15.94 19.80 16.69
CA GLY A 174 -14.99 19.17 17.61
C GLY A 174 -13.53 19.42 17.19
N ASP A 175 -12.62 19.46 18.17
CA ASP A 175 -11.21 19.76 17.94
C ASP A 175 -10.59 18.80 16.91
N GLY A 176 -10.18 19.36 15.77
CA GLY A 176 -9.54 18.63 14.68
C GLY A 176 -10.45 17.75 13.84
N ALA A 177 -11.78 17.78 14.03
CA ALA A 177 -12.71 16.95 13.27
C ALA A 177 -12.53 17.11 11.74
N MET A 178 -12.55 15.98 11.03
CA MET A 178 -12.29 15.93 9.58
C MET A 178 -13.09 14.80 8.96
N CYS A 179 -13.50 14.95 7.70
CA CYS A 179 -14.18 13.89 6.97
C CYS A 179 -13.75 13.90 5.51
N GLY A 180 -13.91 12.76 4.83
CA GLY A 180 -13.57 12.67 3.42
C GLY A 180 -14.30 11.55 2.69
N ILE A 181 -14.42 11.72 1.38
CA ILE A 181 -15.11 10.83 0.45
C ILE A 181 -14.04 10.32 -0.51
N MET A 182 -13.98 9.00 -0.68
CA MET A 182 -13.06 8.40 -1.64
C MET A 182 -13.55 8.77 -3.04
N THR A 183 -12.66 9.27 -3.89
CA THR A 183 -13.00 9.42 -5.31
C THR A 183 -13.18 8.02 -5.88
N SER A 184 -13.98 7.86 -6.95
CA SER A 184 -14.35 6.56 -7.55
C SER A 184 -13.18 5.73 -8.12
N SER A 185 -11.96 6.01 -7.67
CA SER A 185 -10.78 5.17 -7.78
C SER A 185 -10.66 4.13 -6.66
N ASN A 186 -11.66 3.94 -5.79
CA ASN A 186 -11.70 2.72 -4.97
C ASN A 186 -12.18 1.55 -5.84
N PRO A 187 -11.31 0.58 -6.21
CA PRO A 187 -11.77 -0.64 -6.82
C PRO A 187 -12.72 -1.33 -5.83
N GLY A 188 -13.85 -1.85 -6.32
CA GLY A 188 -14.70 -2.72 -5.53
C GLY A 188 -13.93 -3.91 -4.93
N PRO A 189 -14.59 -4.82 -4.17
CA PRO A 189 -13.95 -6.05 -3.73
C PRO A 189 -13.22 -6.62 -4.94
N ALA A 190 -11.90 -6.80 -4.80
CA ALA A 190 -11.05 -7.19 -5.90
C ALA A 190 -11.80 -8.30 -6.65
N PRO A 191 -11.97 -8.20 -7.99
CA PRO A 191 -12.26 -9.40 -8.76
C PRO A 191 -11.30 -10.45 -8.21
N ASN A 192 -11.80 -11.66 -7.93
CA ASN A 192 -10.95 -12.80 -7.60
C ASN A 192 -9.65 -12.64 -8.40
N PRO A 193 -8.47 -12.67 -7.74
CA PRO A 193 -7.20 -12.38 -8.39
C PRO A 193 -7.25 -13.07 -9.74
N PRO A 194 -7.01 -12.36 -10.87
CA PRO A 194 -7.18 -12.97 -12.18
C PRO A 194 -6.51 -14.31 -12.09
N THR A 195 -7.28 -15.39 -12.25
CA THR A 195 -6.73 -16.73 -12.35
C THR A 195 -5.54 -16.55 -13.27
N PRO A 196 -4.31 -16.89 -12.84
CA PRO A 196 -3.16 -16.81 -13.72
C PRO A 196 -3.65 -17.39 -15.05
N GLY A 197 -3.53 -16.61 -16.13
CA GLY A 197 -3.82 -17.15 -17.45
C GLY A 197 -3.18 -18.54 -17.53
N PRO A 198 -3.83 -19.52 -18.19
CA PRO A 198 -3.42 -20.92 -18.15
C PRO A 198 -1.90 -21.04 -18.13
N ALA A 199 -1.36 -21.78 -17.15
CA ALA A 199 0.07 -21.83 -16.85
C ALA A 199 0.88 -21.78 -18.16
N PRO A 200 1.84 -20.84 -18.31
CA PRO A 200 2.54 -20.68 -19.57
C PRO A 200 3.23 -21.98 -19.95
N SER A 201 3.31 -22.26 -21.24
CA SER A 201 4.15 -23.33 -21.79
C SER A 201 5.67 -23.07 -21.63
N SER A 202 6.09 -22.05 -20.86
CA SER A 202 7.49 -21.69 -20.62
C SER A 202 8.00 -22.16 -19.24
N GLY A 203 9.18 -22.79 -19.22
CA GLY A 203 9.88 -23.32 -18.05
C GLY A 203 10.76 -22.32 -17.29
N LEU A 204 10.40 -21.03 -17.28
CA LEU A 204 11.08 -20.02 -16.46
C LEU A 204 10.62 -20.13 -15.01
N ASN A 205 11.54 -20.45 -14.11
CA ASN A 205 11.22 -20.67 -12.70
C ASN A 205 12.21 -19.97 -11.76
N VAL A 206 11.71 -19.59 -10.59
CA VAL A 206 12.54 -19.24 -9.44
C VAL A 206 12.31 -20.29 -8.36
N ASN A 207 13.34 -21.08 -8.04
CA ASN A 207 13.29 -22.06 -6.96
C ASN A 207 13.88 -21.43 -5.69
N VAL A 208 13.04 -21.14 -4.71
CA VAL A 208 13.46 -20.52 -3.44
C VAL A 208 13.83 -21.63 -2.47
N VAL A 209 15.05 -21.62 -1.93
CA VAL A 209 15.57 -22.68 -1.05
C VAL A 209 16.03 -22.09 0.27
N ASN A 210 15.56 -22.66 1.39
CA ASN A 210 16.06 -22.33 2.71
C ASN A 210 17.09 -23.40 3.15
N LYS A 211 18.36 -23.03 3.24
CA LYS A 211 19.43 -23.84 3.87
C LYS A 211 19.81 -23.34 5.26
N CYS A 212 19.17 -22.26 5.74
CA CYS A 212 19.36 -21.77 7.09
C CYS A 212 18.89 -22.81 8.12
N SER A 213 19.47 -22.76 9.32
CA SER A 213 19.05 -23.63 10.44
C SER A 213 17.69 -23.24 11.02
N SER A 214 17.15 -22.08 10.65
CA SER A 214 15.86 -21.55 11.12
C SER A 214 14.89 -21.34 9.97
N THR A 215 13.60 -21.32 10.29
CA THR A 215 12.55 -20.91 9.36
C THR A 215 12.79 -19.48 8.87
N ILE A 216 12.59 -19.27 7.58
CA ILE A 216 12.53 -17.95 6.97
C ILE A 216 11.15 -17.75 6.35
N TRP A 217 10.76 -16.49 6.15
CA TRP A 217 9.53 -16.17 5.45
C TRP A 217 9.87 -15.34 4.21
N PRO A 218 10.03 -15.97 3.03
CA PRO A 218 10.30 -15.21 1.82
C PRO A 218 9.20 -14.18 1.56
N GLY A 219 9.61 -12.99 1.12
CA GLY A 219 8.75 -11.92 0.61
C GLY A 219 9.05 -11.67 -0.87
N LEU A 220 8.02 -11.34 -1.62
CA LEU A 220 8.05 -11.20 -3.07
C LEU A 220 7.28 -9.96 -3.50
N THR A 221 7.85 -9.22 -4.43
CA THR A 221 7.11 -8.25 -5.25
C THR A 221 7.44 -8.48 -6.71
N ALA A 222 6.50 -8.25 -7.61
CA ALA A 222 6.75 -8.21 -9.04
C ALA A 222 5.59 -7.52 -9.76
N VAL A 223 5.87 -6.91 -10.89
CA VAL A 223 4.86 -6.34 -11.79
C VAL A 223 4.74 -7.24 -13.01
N ASP A 224 3.51 -7.57 -13.36
CA ASP A 224 3.23 -8.27 -14.60
C ASP A 224 3.28 -7.30 -15.77
N GLY A 225 4.29 -7.44 -16.63
CA GLY A 225 4.52 -6.54 -17.76
C GLY A 225 3.42 -6.58 -18.82
N ASN A 226 2.48 -7.53 -18.76
CA ASN A 226 1.39 -7.63 -19.73
C ASN A 226 0.18 -6.77 -19.36
N ASN A 227 -0.04 -6.51 -18.06
CA ASN A 227 -1.23 -5.79 -17.58
C ASN A 227 -0.94 -4.75 -16.48
N GLY A 228 0.33 -4.61 -16.07
CA GLY A 228 0.78 -3.67 -15.05
C GLY A 228 0.32 -4.00 -13.62
N GLN A 229 -0.29 -5.17 -13.39
CA GLN A 229 -0.80 -5.57 -12.08
C GLN A 229 0.28 -6.29 -11.24
N PRO A 230 0.11 -6.37 -9.91
CA PRO A 230 0.94 -7.24 -9.07
C PRO A 230 0.90 -8.68 -9.57
N TYR A 231 2.06 -9.29 -9.78
CA TYR A 231 2.16 -10.68 -10.23
C TYR A 231 1.80 -11.68 -9.13
N PHE A 232 2.13 -11.34 -7.88
CA PHE A 232 1.87 -12.14 -6.70
C PHE A 232 0.74 -11.55 -5.87
N GLY A 233 -0.08 -12.43 -5.28
CA GLY A 233 -1.30 -12.06 -4.54
C GLY A 233 -1.18 -12.12 -3.02
N ASN A 234 -2.31 -12.08 -2.33
CA ASN A 234 -2.40 -12.22 -0.87
C ASN A 234 -2.11 -13.66 -0.39
N ALA A 235 -2.19 -13.92 0.93
CA ALA A 235 -1.89 -15.23 1.52
C ALA A 235 -2.77 -16.36 0.97
N GLN A 236 -3.97 -16.05 0.48
CA GLN A 236 -4.95 -17.00 -0.07
C GLN A 236 -4.75 -17.25 -1.58
N SER A 237 -3.84 -16.53 -2.23
CA SER A 237 -3.58 -16.67 -3.66
C SER A 237 -2.73 -17.91 -3.97
N ALA A 238 -2.91 -18.49 -5.16
CA ALA A 238 -2.10 -19.63 -5.61
C ALA A 238 -0.58 -19.31 -5.64
N ASN A 239 -0.25 -18.05 -5.96
CA ASN A 239 1.09 -17.49 -5.89
C ASN A 239 1.08 -16.32 -4.89
N PRO A 240 1.23 -16.58 -3.58
CA PRO A 240 1.23 -15.54 -2.57
C PRO A 240 2.55 -14.75 -2.62
N ALA A 241 2.47 -13.44 -2.38
CA ALA A 241 3.63 -12.54 -2.31
C ALA A 241 4.50 -12.78 -1.05
N GLY A 242 4.14 -13.74 -0.21
CA GLY A 242 4.92 -14.12 0.97
C GLY A 242 4.46 -15.46 1.52
N PHE A 243 5.39 -16.23 2.05
CA PHE A 243 5.11 -17.57 2.57
C PHE A 243 6.14 -18.00 3.60
N GLU A 244 5.82 -19.04 4.36
CA GLU A 244 6.75 -19.70 5.28
C GLU A 244 7.61 -20.72 4.54
N LEU A 245 8.90 -20.79 4.87
CA LEU A 245 9.82 -21.77 4.32
C LEU A 245 10.73 -22.32 5.44
N GLY A 246 10.44 -23.53 5.90
CA GLY A 246 11.20 -24.22 6.95
C GLY A 246 12.63 -24.60 6.52
N PRO A 247 13.51 -24.96 7.48
CA PRO A 247 14.88 -25.41 7.19
C PRO A 247 14.91 -26.58 6.19
N GLY A 248 15.76 -26.47 5.16
CA GLY A 248 15.91 -27.47 4.10
C GLY A 248 14.79 -27.48 3.05
N ALA A 249 13.70 -26.74 3.27
CA ALA A 249 12.57 -26.69 2.36
C ALA A 249 12.86 -25.83 1.12
N SER A 250 12.14 -26.11 0.05
CA SER A 250 12.16 -25.30 -1.17
C SER A 250 10.76 -25.06 -1.71
N ARG A 251 10.60 -23.95 -2.43
CA ARG A 251 9.36 -23.60 -3.14
C ARG A 251 9.67 -23.15 -4.56
N LEU A 252 9.09 -23.84 -5.53
CA LEU A 252 9.18 -23.47 -6.93
C LEU A 252 8.12 -22.42 -7.29
N LEU A 253 8.57 -21.27 -7.78
CA LEU A 253 7.74 -20.21 -8.33
C LEU A 253 7.80 -20.30 -9.85
N LYS A 254 6.65 -20.57 -10.48
CA LYS A 254 6.53 -20.61 -11.94
C LYS A 254 6.27 -19.21 -12.46
N LEU A 255 7.18 -18.73 -13.32
CA LEU A 255 7.11 -17.39 -13.91
C LEU A 255 6.76 -17.48 -15.39
N ARG A 256 6.13 -16.41 -15.89
CA ARG A 256 5.91 -16.19 -17.33
C ARG A 256 6.93 -15.19 -17.86
N THR A 257 7.06 -15.10 -19.18
CA THR A 257 7.80 -14.00 -19.79
C THR A 257 7.11 -12.66 -19.52
N ASN A 258 7.84 -11.56 -19.69
CA ASN A 258 7.34 -10.21 -19.44
C ASN A 258 6.95 -9.95 -17.97
N VAL A 259 7.87 -10.23 -17.04
CA VAL A 259 7.78 -9.91 -15.61
C VAL A 259 8.78 -8.81 -15.29
N ALA A 260 8.33 -7.69 -14.74
CA ALA A 260 9.18 -6.54 -14.45
C ALA A 260 9.43 -6.41 -12.95
N ALA A 261 10.67 -6.02 -12.61
CA ALA A 261 11.07 -5.61 -11.26
C ALA A 261 10.66 -6.63 -10.17
N MET A 262 10.89 -7.93 -10.42
CA MET A 262 10.68 -8.92 -9.37
C MET A 262 11.78 -8.77 -8.32
N ARG A 263 11.38 -8.74 -7.05
CA ARG A 263 12.26 -8.76 -5.89
C ARG A 263 11.89 -9.93 -4.99
N LEU A 264 12.90 -10.58 -4.45
CA LEU A 264 12.79 -11.67 -3.50
C LEU A 264 13.76 -11.41 -2.33
N TRP A 265 13.26 -11.52 -1.11
CA TRP A 265 14.06 -11.41 0.11
C TRP A 265 13.58 -12.39 1.15
N ALA A 266 14.41 -12.67 2.16
CA ALA A 266 14.04 -13.47 3.31
C ALA A 266 13.71 -12.58 4.52
N ARG A 267 12.60 -12.90 5.19
CA ARG A 267 12.24 -12.32 6.48
C ARG A 267 12.60 -13.29 7.61
N THR A 268 13.09 -12.74 8.72
CA THR A 268 13.55 -13.53 9.88
C THR A 268 13.01 -12.95 11.18
N GLY A 269 12.93 -13.77 12.23
CA GLY A 269 12.36 -13.36 13.51
C GLY A 269 10.84 -13.12 13.44
N CYS A 270 10.16 -13.77 12.50
CA CYS A 270 8.74 -13.55 12.27
C CYS A 270 7.86 -14.23 13.29
N ARG A 271 6.79 -13.55 13.69
CA ARG A 271 5.81 -14.01 14.69
C ARG A 271 4.49 -13.28 14.52
N TRP A 272 3.44 -13.87 15.09
CA TRP A 272 2.19 -13.14 15.33
C TRP A 272 2.34 -12.31 16.60
N ASP A 273 2.10 -11.01 16.47
CA ASP A 273 2.05 -10.06 17.58
C ASP A 273 0.76 -9.24 17.48
N SER A 274 -0.08 -9.34 18.50
CA SER A 274 -1.32 -8.56 18.61
C SER A 274 -2.21 -8.63 17.35
N GLY A 275 -2.32 -9.83 16.75
CA GLY A 275 -3.12 -10.07 15.54
C GLY A 275 -2.47 -9.64 14.23
N LYS A 276 -1.19 -9.22 14.24
CA LYS A 276 -0.41 -8.88 13.06
C LYS A 276 0.77 -9.82 12.91
N PHE A 277 1.05 -10.26 11.69
CA PHE A 277 2.29 -10.96 11.38
C PHE A 277 3.40 -9.93 11.21
N VAL A 278 4.43 -10.01 12.06
CA VAL A 278 5.56 -9.08 12.10
C VAL A 278 6.88 -9.82 12.08
N CYS A 279 7.90 -9.25 11.44
CA CYS A 279 9.26 -9.77 11.40
C CYS A 279 10.28 -8.75 11.92
N ASP A 280 11.36 -9.25 12.54
CA ASP A 280 12.44 -8.37 13.01
C ASP A 280 13.25 -7.79 11.83
N VAL A 281 13.39 -8.57 10.76
CA VAL A 281 14.07 -8.19 9.51
C VAL A 281 13.17 -8.46 8.31
N GLY A 282 13.14 -7.50 7.38
CA GLY A 282 12.45 -7.61 6.09
C GLY A 282 10.92 -7.55 6.16
N ASP A 283 10.36 -7.13 7.29
CA ASP A 283 8.91 -7.04 7.44
C ASP A 283 8.25 -6.28 6.29
N CYS A 284 7.07 -6.73 5.88
CA CYS A 284 6.34 -6.19 4.73
C CYS A 284 4.86 -6.00 5.06
N GLY A 285 4.53 -6.10 6.36
CA GLY A 285 3.19 -5.95 6.86
C GLY A 285 2.69 -4.55 6.57
N ASN A 286 1.53 -4.46 5.95
CA ASN A 286 0.93 -3.18 5.61
C ASN A 286 -0.60 -3.30 5.66
N PRO A 287 -1.32 -2.18 5.61
CA PRO A 287 -2.78 -2.20 5.72
C PRO A 287 -3.46 -2.99 4.59
N ASN A 288 -2.88 -3.01 3.38
CA ASN A 288 -3.48 -3.69 2.22
C ASN A 288 -3.38 -5.22 2.29
N ASN A 289 -2.45 -5.75 3.07
CA ASN A 289 -2.35 -7.19 3.33
C ASN A 289 -2.86 -7.57 4.72
N ASN A 290 -3.49 -6.65 5.46
CA ASN A 290 -3.95 -6.88 6.83
C ASN A 290 -2.87 -7.46 7.77
N TYR A 291 -1.58 -7.24 7.45
CA TYR A 291 -0.47 -7.85 8.18
C TYR A 291 -0.60 -9.39 8.23
N ASP A 292 -1.09 -10.03 7.17
CA ASP A 292 -1.31 -11.48 7.09
C ASP A 292 -0.04 -12.29 6.76
N GLY A 293 1.08 -11.60 6.54
CA GLY A 293 2.37 -12.21 6.19
C GLY A 293 2.59 -12.40 4.69
N SER A 294 1.67 -12.00 3.81
CA SER A 294 1.77 -12.23 2.37
C SER A 294 2.57 -11.20 1.59
N CYS A 295 3.10 -10.13 2.20
CA CYS A 295 3.76 -9.01 1.51
C CYS A 295 2.99 -8.41 0.32
N PHE A 296 1.69 -8.67 0.17
CA PHE A 296 0.93 -8.12 -0.95
C PHE A 296 0.94 -6.59 -0.88
N ARG A 297 1.38 -5.96 -1.97
CA ARG A 297 1.63 -4.50 -2.06
C ARG A 297 2.52 -3.95 -0.93
N GLY A 298 3.32 -4.81 -0.30
CA GLY A 298 4.31 -4.46 0.70
C GLY A 298 5.70 -4.54 0.08
N THR A 299 6.59 -3.66 0.53
CA THR A 299 8.01 -3.75 0.24
C THR A 299 8.73 -4.18 1.51
N GLY A 300 9.86 -4.89 1.38
CA GLY A 300 10.68 -5.26 2.53
C GLY A 300 11.15 -4.00 3.26
N LEU A 301 10.80 -3.88 4.53
CA LEU A 301 11.24 -2.79 5.41
C LEU A 301 12.61 -3.12 6.01
N GLY A 302 13.47 -2.11 6.11
CA GLY A 302 14.81 -2.23 6.67
C GLY A 302 15.82 -2.92 5.73
N ALA A 303 16.75 -3.66 6.33
CA ALA A 303 17.88 -4.28 5.66
C ALA A 303 17.52 -5.62 4.99
N ASN A 304 17.64 -5.68 3.66
CA ASN A 304 17.31 -6.87 2.90
C ASN A 304 18.42 -7.19 1.91
N THR A 305 18.98 -8.41 1.99
CA THR A 305 19.70 -8.98 0.86
C THR A 305 18.67 -9.44 -0.17
N LEU A 306 18.64 -8.77 -1.32
CA LEU A 306 17.66 -8.97 -2.38
C LEU A 306 18.23 -9.86 -3.47
N PHE A 307 17.37 -10.69 -4.05
CA PHE A 307 17.49 -11.17 -5.42
C PHE A 307 16.51 -10.39 -6.28
N GLU A 308 16.99 -9.77 -7.35
CA GLU A 308 16.16 -9.02 -8.30
C GLU A 308 16.21 -9.72 -9.67
N ILE A 309 15.08 -9.75 -10.37
CA ILE A 309 15.00 -10.26 -11.74
C ILE A 309 13.96 -9.52 -12.58
N THR A 310 14.32 -9.19 -13.81
CA THR A 310 13.42 -8.72 -14.86
C THR A 310 13.48 -9.70 -16.01
N ILE A 311 12.31 -10.13 -16.49
CA ILE A 311 12.13 -11.07 -17.59
C ILE A 311 11.44 -10.34 -18.73
N THR A 312 12.10 -10.22 -19.88
CA THR A 312 11.54 -9.57 -21.07
C THR A 312 10.47 -10.46 -21.74
N PRO A 313 9.71 -9.94 -22.71
CA PRO A 313 8.76 -10.74 -23.49
C PRO A 313 9.40 -11.93 -24.23
N THR A 314 10.69 -11.85 -24.58
CA THR A 314 11.42 -12.91 -25.31
C THR A 314 12.02 -13.98 -24.39
N GLY A 315 11.93 -13.80 -23.06
CA GLY A 315 12.58 -14.68 -22.09
C GLY A 315 14.05 -14.35 -21.85
N HIS A 316 14.55 -13.22 -22.35
CA HIS A 316 15.81 -12.66 -21.87
C HIS A 316 15.61 -12.18 -20.42
N THR A 317 16.62 -12.34 -19.58
CA THR A 317 16.57 -11.99 -18.17
C THR A 317 17.73 -11.10 -17.77
N TYR A 318 17.42 -10.11 -16.93
CA TYR A 318 18.39 -9.33 -16.17
C TYR A 318 18.19 -9.70 -14.71
N TYR A 319 19.22 -10.14 -14.00
CA TYR A 319 19.12 -10.52 -12.61
C TYR A 319 20.37 -10.17 -11.82
N ASP A 320 20.20 -9.99 -10.52
CA ASP A 320 21.27 -9.56 -9.64
C ASP A 320 21.00 -9.93 -8.18
N LEU A 321 22.05 -9.81 -7.37
CA LEU A 321 21.90 -9.66 -5.94
C LEU A 321 22.08 -8.19 -5.59
N SER A 322 21.32 -7.71 -4.62
CA SER A 322 21.35 -6.31 -4.21
C SER A 322 21.34 -6.19 -2.70
N ILE A 323 22.28 -5.41 -2.18
CA ILE A 323 22.39 -4.99 -0.78
C ILE A 323 22.30 -3.47 -0.64
N VAL A 324 21.71 -2.81 -1.65
CA VAL A 324 21.38 -1.37 -1.65
C VAL A 324 20.50 -1.02 -0.44
N ASP A 325 19.57 -1.92 -0.09
CA ASP A 325 18.71 -1.79 1.07
C ASP A 325 19.42 -2.17 2.39
N GLY A 326 20.64 -2.69 2.35
CA GLY A 326 21.26 -3.38 3.48
C GLY A 326 21.42 -4.86 3.23
N TYR A 327 21.88 -5.60 4.24
CA TYR A 327 22.01 -7.04 4.18
C TYR A 327 21.59 -7.71 5.49
N SER A 328 21.12 -8.95 5.37
CA SER A 328 20.65 -9.75 6.49
C SER A 328 21.27 -11.14 6.48
N ILE A 329 20.83 -12.02 5.58
CA ILE A 329 21.31 -13.40 5.50
C ILE A 329 22.02 -13.69 4.17
N PRO A 330 22.92 -14.69 4.11
CA PRO A 330 23.58 -15.06 2.87
C PRO A 330 22.60 -15.49 1.77
N VAL A 331 22.87 -15.07 0.54
CA VAL A 331 22.10 -15.44 -0.65
C VAL A 331 23.05 -15.88 -1.77
N SER A 332 22.66 -16.91 -2.51
CA SER A 332 23.34 -17.30 -3.76
C SER A 332 22.35 -17.72 -4.83
N VAL A 333 22.76 -17.56 -6.09
CA VAL A 333 21.94 -17.90 -7.26
C VAL A 333 22.66 -18.93 -8.11
N THR A 334 21.97 -20.02 -8.43
CA THR A 334 22.44 -21.02 -9.39
C THR A 334 21.41 -21.23 -10.50
N LEU A 335 21.86 -21.50 -11.72
CA LEU A 335 20.99 -21.69 -12.88
C LEU A 335 20.99 -23.17 -13.29
N SER A 336 19.84 -23.64 -13.76
CA SER A 336 19.67 -25.00 -14.31
C SER A 336 18.64 -24.98 -15.45
N GLY A 337 18.50 -26.10 -16.17
CA GLY A 337 17.70 -26.19 -17.39
C GLY A 337 18.57 -25.92 -18.61
N SER A 338 18.12 -25.00 -19.47
CA SER A 338 18.75 -24.68 -20.75
C SER A 338 19.16 -23.19 -20.86
N PRO A 339 19.94 -22.62 -19.90
CA PRO A 339 20.39 -21.24 -19.99
C PRO A 339 21.29 -21.03 -21.21
N LYS A 340 21.05 -19.94 -21.95
CA LYS A 340 21.83 -19.55 -23.13
C LYS A 340 22.65 -18.32 -22.79
N GLN A 341 23.95 -18.45 -23.02
CA GLN A 341 24.92 -17.38 -22.82
C GLN A 341 24.57 -16.18 -23.72
N VAL A 342 24.57 -15.00 -23.11
CA VAL A 342 24.42 -13.71 -23.78
C VAL A 342 25.80 -13.24 -24.30
N PRO A 343 25.95 -13.03 -25.61
CA PRO A 343 27.21 -12.55 -26.20
C PRO A 343 27.61 -11.17 -25.65
N GLY A 344 28.88 -11.00 -25.29
CA GLY A 344 29.42 -9.72 -24.81
C GLY A 344 29.28 -9.48 -23.30
N ALA A 345 28.48 -10.27 -22.58
CA ALA A 345 28.29 -10.12 -21.12
C ALA A 345 29.42 -10.74 -20.27
N GLY A 346 30.34 -11.52 -20.86
CA GLY A 346 31.49 -12.07 -20.14
C GLY A 346 31.09 -12.92 -18.91
N ALA A 347 31.69 -12.65 -17.75
CA ALA A 347 31.38 -13.33 -16.50
C ALA A 347 29.95 -13.09 -15.98
N PHE A 348 29.25 -12.10 -16.53
CA PHE A 348 27.87 -11.77 -16.22
C PHE A 348 26.87 -12.53 -17.10
N SER A 349 27.35 -13.31 -18.07
CA SER A 349 26.55 -14.16 -18.94
C SER A 349 26.10 -15.43 -18.21
N CYS A 350 24.83 -15.49 -17.83
CA CYS A 350 24.21 -16.56 -17.03
C CYS A 350 25.04 -16.97 -15.80
N GLY A 351 25.67 -15.99 -15.14
CA GLY A 351 26.54 -16.22 -13.98
C GLY A 351 25.80 -16.57 -12.68
N ASN A 352 26.58 -16.87 -11.64
CA ASN A 352 26.09 -17.40 -10.36
C ASN A 352 26.52 -16.51 -9.19
N PRO A 353 25.89 -15.33 -9.00
CA PRO A 353 26.26 -14.43 -7.93
C PRO A 353 25.99 -15.02 -6.55
N ALA A 354 26.84 -14.66 -5.59
CA ALA A 354 26.67 -14.94 -4.18
C ALA A 354 27.06 -13.73 -3.31
N CYS A 355 26.30 -13.54 -2.24
CA CYS A 355 26.58 -12.56 -1.20
C CYS A 355 26.57 -13.28 0.15
N ARG A 356 27.70 -13.23 0.86
CA ARG A 356 27.87 -13.83 2.19
C ARG A 356 28.21 -12.74 3.20
N PRO A 357 27.20 -12.07 3.77
CA PRO A 357 27.45 -10.89 4.57
C PRO A 357 28.18 -11.19 5.87
N ASN A 358 28.97 -10.22 6.34
CA ASN A 358 29.72 -10.29 7.59
C ASN A 358 29.37 -9.09 8.48
N PHE A 359 28.61 -9.34 9.56
CA PHE A 359 28.18 -8.29 10.50
C PHE A 359 29.34 -7.63 11.26
N ASN A 360 30.52 -8.24 11.33
CA ASN A 360 31.69 -7.59 11.94
C ASN A 360 32.19 -6.41 11.09
N SER A 361 31.95 -6.47 9.78
CA SER A 361 32.25 -5.39 8.83
C SER A 361 31.09 -4.39 8.69
N CYS A 362 29.99 -4.56 9.43
CA CYS A 362 28.92 -3.58 9.47
C CYS A 362 29.32 -2.37 10.33
N PRO A 363 29.25 -1.13 9.80
CA PRO A 363 29.47 0.06 10.61
C PRO A 363 28.53 0.10 11.83
N PRO A 364 29.02 0.47 13.02
CA PRO A 364 28.24 0.40 14.26
C PRO A 364 26.88 1.11 14.20
N GLU A 365 26.82 2.25 13.55
CA GLU A 365 25.63 3.08 13.35
C GLU A 365 24.61 2.47 12.38
N LEU A 366 25.03 1.48 11.59
CA LEU A 366 24.17 0.78 10.63
C LEU A 366 23.68 -0.58 11.15
N LYS A 367 24.16 -1.01 12.32
CA LYS A 367 23.76 -2.29 12.92
C LYS A 367 22.32 -2.24 13.41
N LYS A 368 21.51 -3.19 12.94
CA LYS A 368 20.20 -3.48 13.50
C LYS A 368 20.31 -4.59 14.53
N TYR A 369 19.81 -4.34 15.72
CA TYR A 369 19.83 -5.27 16.84
C TYR A 369 18.49 -5.94 17.02
N GLY A 370 18.51 -7.25 17.27
CA GLY A 370 17.32 -8.03 17.63
C GLY A 370 16.97 -7.91 19.11
N PRO A 371 15.85 -8.51 19.55
CA PRO A 371 15.38 -8.44 20.93
C PRO A 371 16.38 -8.95 21.97
N ASN A 372 17.28 -9.87 21.59
CA ASN A 372 18.32 -10.43 22.44
C ASN A 372 19.64 -9.63 22.43
N GLY A 373 19.67 -8.47 21.74
CA GLY A 373 20.87 -7.64 21.59
C GLY A 373 21.88 -8.16 20.55
N ALA A 374 21.58 -9.23 19.82
CA ALA A 374 22.43 -9.68 18.71
C ALA A 374 22.24 -8.79 17.48
N VAL A 375 23.29 -8.60 16.68
CA VAL A 375 23.18 -7.95 15.36
C VAL A 375 22.49 -8.91 14.41
N ILE A 376 21.33 -8.50 13.89
CA ILE A 376 20.48 -9.34 13.02
C ILE A 376 20.46 -8.87 11.57
N ALA A 377 20.90 -7.63 11.32
CA ALA A 377 21.08 -7.09 9.97
C ALA A 377 22.03 -5.89 9.98
N CYS A 378 22.55 -5.54 8.80
CA CYS A 378 23.24 -4.29 8.55
C CYS A 378 22.42 -3.44 7.57
N GLN A 379 21.93 -2.29 8.02
CA GLN A 379 21.14 -1.38 7.21
C GLN A 379 22.04 -0.59 6.27
N SER A 380 21.59 -0.29 5.05
CA SER A 380 22.23 0.80 4.31
C SER A 380 21.97 2.12 5.03
N ILE A 381 22.75 3.16 4.71
CA ILE A 381 22.57 4.48 5.33
C ILE A 381 21.15 5.03 5.13
N SER A 382 20.58 4.80 3.94
CA SER A 382 19.19 5.15 3.59
C SER A 382 18.17 4.48 4.50
N LYS A 383 18.36 3.20 4.83
CA LYS A 383 17.46 2.49 5.75
C LYS A 383 17.72 2.86 7.21
N ALA A 384 18.98 3.04 7.61
CA ALA A 384 19.34 3.31 9.00
C ALA A 384 18.82 4.68 9.45
N ILE A 385 18.93 5.70 8.59
CA ILE A 385 18.45 7.04 8.90
C ILE A 385 16.91 7.12 8.97
N ASN A 386 16.22 6.26 8.22
CA ASN A 386 14.76 6.19 8.20
C ASN A 386 14.18 5.17 9.19
N ASP A 387 15.02 4.37 9.85
CA ASP A 387 14.61 3.51 10.96
C ASP A 387 14.64 4.30 12.26
N ASP A 388 13.46 4.47 12.83
CA ASP A 388 13.24 5.30 14.01
C ASP A 388 13.99 4.81 15.26
N ALA A 389 14.11 3.49 15.43
CA ALA A 389 14.83 2.91 16.56
C ALA A 389 16.34 3.08 16.39
N THR A 390 16.87 2.75 15.21
CA THR A 390 18.29 2.90 14.87
C THR A 390 18.70 4.38 14.94
N ARG A 391 17.92 5.28 14.34
CA ARG A 391 18.19 6.73 14.36
C ARG A 391 18.20 7.30 15.78
N ARG A 392 17.27 6.90 16.66
CA ARG A 392 17.26 7.35 18.07
C ARG A 392 18.44 6.81 18.86
N ALA A 393 18.91 5.60 18.55
CA ALA A 393 20.07 5.01 19.20
C ALA A 393 21.40 5.63 18.76
N GLN A 394 21.44 6.35 17.63
CA GLN A 394 22.66 6.87 17.02
C GLN A 394 22.57 8.40 16.81
N PRO A 395 23.18 9.23 17.69
CA PRO A 395 23.12 10.69 17.60
C PRO A 395 23.55 11.26 16.24
N ALA A 396 24.51 10.61 15.57
CA ALA A 396 24.98 11.03 14.25
C ALA A 396 23.91 10.85 13.16
N LEU A 397 23.12 9.77 13.21
CA LEU A 397 22.01 9.56 12.28
C LEU A 397 20.88 10.56 12.56
N ALA A 398 20.59 10.84 13.83
CA ALA A 398 19.61 11.86 14.19
C ALA A 398 20.02 13.26 13.70
N ALA A 399 21.30 13.63 13.85
CA ALA A 399 21.85 14.88 13.34
C ALA A 399 21.76 14.95 11.79
N ALA A 400 22.12 13.85 11.10
CA ALA A 400 22.04 13.77 9.65
C ALA A 400 20.59 13.88 9.15
N TYR A 401 19.62 13.29 9.86
CA TYR A 401 18.19 13.32 9.49
C TYR A 401 17.58 14.71 9.65
N ASN A 402 17.97 15.43 10.70
CA ASN A 402 17.44 16.75 11.02
C ASN A 402 18.03 17.86 10.15
N ASN A 403 19.11 17.59 9.41
CA ASN A 403 19.70 18.51 8.45
C ASN A 403 19.32 18.07 7.02
N ILE A 404 18.62 18.95 6.31
CA ILE A 404 18.05 18.67 4.98
C ILE A 404 19.12 18.29 3.95
N ASP A 405 20.29 18.91 3.99
CA ASP A 405 21.37 18.70 3.03
C ASP A 405 21.98 17.32 3.26
N THR A 406 22.34 16.99 4.51
CA THR A 406 22.91 15.68 4.84
C THR A 406 21.91 14.55 4.68
N ARG A 407 20.62 14.79 4.95
CA ARG A 407 19.55 13.80 4.71
C ARG A 407 19.40 13.51 3.22
N SER A 408 19.43 14.54 2.38
CA SER A 408 19.32 14.38 0.93
C SER A 408 20.46 13.55 0.32
N HIS A 409 21.61 13.48 1.00
CA HIS A 409 22.74 12.65 0.59
C HIS A 409 22.60 11.18 1.03
N THR A 410 21.69 10.88 1.96
CA THR A 410 21.45 9.50 2.43
C THR A 410 20.31 8.79 1.72
N GLU A 411 19.51 9.52 0.95
CA GLU A 411 18.32 9.02 0.28
C GLU A 411 18.44 9.30 -1.22
N CYS A 412 18.63 8.25 -2.04
CA CYS A 412 18.44 8.36 -3.49
C CYS A 412 16.94 8.39 -3.83
N SER A 413 16.27 9.47 -3.44
CA SER A 413 14.92 9.77 -3.89
C SER A 413 14.98 10.18 -5.36
N CYS A 414 14.71 9.25 -6.28
CA CYS A 414 14.36 9.57 -7.67
C CYS A 414 13.04 10.37 -7.80
N ILE A 415 12.47 10.86 -6.70
CA ILE A 415 11.37 11.80 -6.72
C ILE A 415 11.96 13.21 -6.84
N VAL A 416 11.90 13.71 -8.06
CA VAL A 416 11.72 15.14 -8.29
C VAL A 416 10.48 15.55 -7.49
N GLY A 417 10.68 16.27 -6.37
CA GLY A 417 9.61 17.02 -5.71
C GLY A 417 9.06 16.46 -4.40
N SER A 418 9.89 16.30 -3.37
CA SER A 418 9.37 16.34 -1.99
C SER A 418 10.44 16.65 -0.94
N CYS A 419 11.03 17.85 -1.05
CA CYS A 419 11.56 18.63 0.08
C CYS A 419 11.49 20.15 -0.24
N ALA A 420 10.50 20.59 -1.03
CA ALA A 420 10.03 21.96 -1.22
C ALA A 420 8.93 21.88 -2.29
N GLY A 421 7.67 22.20 -1.94
CA GLY A 421 6.51 21.95 -2.79
C GLY A 421 6.58 22.58 -4.18
N GLY A 422 6.87 21.75 -5.20
CA GLY A 422 6.77 22.11 -6.60
C GLY A 422 6.84 20.89 -7.49
N THR A 423 6.04 20.88 -8.55
CA THR A 423 6.03 19.86 -9.59
C THR A 423 7.27 19.96 -10.49
N THR A 424 7.64 18.86 -11.17
CA THR A 424 8.73 18.83 -12.17
C THR A 424 8.63 19.95 -13.21
N ALA A 425 7.40 20.35 -13.57
CA ALA A 425 7.13 21.43 -14.52
C ALA A 425 7.47 22.82 -13.95
N GLU A 426 7.24 23.06 -12.66
CA GLU A 426 7.57 24.33 -12.00
C GLU A 426 9.08 24.51 -11.84
N VAL A 427 9.81 23.45 -11.49
CA VAL A 427 11.27 23.48 -11.38
C VAL A 427 11.93 23.73 -12.75
N LEU A 428 11.44 23.08 -13.80
CA LEU A 428 11.89 23.32 -15.19
C LEU A 428 11.52 24.70 -15.72
N GLY A 429 10.37 25.25 -15.32
CA GLY A 429 9.95 26.61 -15.66
C GLY A 429 10.85 27.68 -15.03
N ASN A 430 11.23 27.49 -13.77
CA ASN A 430 12.09 28.43 -13.05
C ASN A 430 13.54 28.46 -13.59
N ILE A 431 14.06 27.31 -14.02
CA ILE A 431 15.39 27.22 -14.68
C ILE A 431 15.40 27.93 -16.04
N LYS A 432 14.33 27.80 -16.83
CA LYS A 432 14.20 28.46 -18.14
C LYS A 432 14.08 29.99 -18.04
N ASN A 433 13.63 30.51 -16.89
CA ASN A 433 13.45 31.95 -16.63
C ASN A 433 14.64 32.60 -15.92
N GLY A 434 15.81 31.94 -15.88
CA GLY A 434 17.03 32.54 -15.36
C GLY A 434 17.08 32.66 -13.83
N ALA A 435 16.21 31.96 -13.09
CA ALA A 435 16.31 31.88 -11.65
C ALA A 435 17.56 31.08 -11.27
N THR A 436 18.51 31.72 -10.58
CA THR A 436 19.61 31.02 -9.93
C THR A 436 19.01 30.28 -8.74
N LEU A 437 18.74 28.98 -8.90
CA LEU A 437 18.55 28.11 -7.75
C LEU A 437 19.86 28.19 -6.96
N GLY A 438 19.80 28.80 -5.77
CA GLY A 438 20.93 28.81 -4.84
C GLY A 438 21.48 27.39 -4.76
N VAL A 439 22.78 27.26 -5.00
CA VAL A 439 23.50 26.02 -5.36
C VAL A 439 23.52 24.95 -4.26
N ASP A 440 22.59 25.02 -3.31
CA ASP A 440 22.68 24.35 -2.03
C ASP A 440 21.38 23.68 -1.57
N ARG A 441 20.26 23.74 -2.31
CA ARG A 441 18.97 23.26 -1.75
C ARG A 441 18.10 22.33 -2.58
N THR A 442 18.40 22.03 -3.84
CA THR A 442 17.57 21.08 -4.61
C THR A 442 18.38 20.37 -5.70
N GLY A 443 18.83 19.14 -5.45
CA GLY A 443 19.16 18.19 -6.52
C GLY A 443 20.37 17.30 -6.25
N TYR A 444 20.21 16.25 -5.43
CA TYR A 444 21.26 15.24 -5.22
C TYR A 444 20.77 13.80 -5.39
N CYS A 445 19.93 13.57 -6.41
CA CYS A 445 19.63 12.21 -6.90
C CYS A 445 19.70 12.21 -8.43
N CYS A 446 20.88 12.43 -8.99
CA CYS A 446 21.09 12.32 -10.43
C CYS A 446 21.63 10.93 -10.73
N SER A 447 20.83 10.13 -11.46
CA SER A 447 21.41 9.03 -12.22
C SER A 447 22.45 9.60 -13.19
N PRO A 448 23.70 9.11 -13.19
CA PRO A 448 24.73 9.60 -14.10
C PRO A 448 24.42 9.33 -15.59
N LEU A 449 23.35 8.58 -15.88
CA LEU A 449 22.98 8.13 -17.22
C LEU A 449 21.81 8.91 -17.86
N ASN A 450 21.21 9.89 -17.18
CA ASN A 450 20.08 10.62 -17.75
C ASN A 450 20.54 11.65 -18.82
N PRO A 451 20.09 11.53 -20.09
CA PRO A 451 20.57 12.35 -21.21
C PRO A 451 20.24 13.85 -21.09
N LEU A 452 19.28 14.23 -20.25
CA LEU A 452 18.94 15.64 -19.98
C LEU A 452 20.03 16.40 -19.21
N TYR A 453 20.96 15.69 -18.56
CA TYR A 453 21.99 16.27 -17.69
C TYR A 453 23.41 16.17 -18.27
N LYS A 454 23.55 15.70 -19.52
CA LYS A 454 24.84 15.55 -20.23
C LYS A 454 25.65 16.85 -20.36
N SER A 455 25.01 18.01 -20.25
CA SER A 455 25.65 19.32 -20.38
C SER A 455 26.19 19.89 -19.06
N ASP A 456 25.89 19.29 -17.90
CA ASP A 456 26.44 19.75 -16.61
C ASP A 456 27.74 19.02 -16.30
N ALA A 457 28.86 19.76 -16.33
CA ALA A 457 30.21 19.22 -16.09
C ALA A 457 30.38 18.56 -14.70
N ARG A 458 29.51 18.86 -13.72
CA ARG A 458 29.53 18.28 -12.37
C ARG A 458 28.80 16.93 -12.29
N ILE A 459 27.89 16.67 -13.22
CA ILE A 459 27.13 15.41 -13.34
C ILE A 459 27.80 14.49 -14.36
N ALA A 460 28.41 15.05 -15.41
CA ALA A 460 29.21 14.33 -16.40
C ALA A 460 30.39 13.56 -15.80
N SER A 461 30.87 13.95 -14.61
CA SER A 461 31.91 13.22 -13.85
C SER A 461 31.38 11.94 -13.16
N HIS A 462 30.10 11.60 -13.29
CA HIS A 462 29.44 10.47 -12.63
C HIS A 462 29.49 10.53 -11.09
N ILE A 463 29.69 11.71 -10.50
CA ILE A 463 29.78 11.85 -9.04
C ILE A 463 28.39 12.03 -8.46
N CYS A 464 27.83 10.96 -7.87
CA CYS A 464 26.70 11.10 -6.96
C CYS A 464 27.24 11.64 -5.62
N TYR A 465 26.91 12.88 -5.25
CA TYR A 465 27.38 13.48 -3.99
C TYR A 465 26.82 12.78 -2.73
N ALA A 466 25.77 11.98 -2.90
CA ALA A 466 25.25 11.06 -1.88
C ALA A 466 26.35 10.15 -1.29
N GLU A 467 27.34 9.79 -2.11
CA GLU A 467 28.41 8.88 -1.68
C GLU A 467 29.34 9.51 -0.63
N ASN A 468 29.43 10.85 -0.54
CA ASN A 468 30.47 11.51 0.26
C ASN A 468 30.06 11.84 1.70
N LYS A 469 28.75 11.81 2.04
CA LYS A 469 28.25 12.22 3.37
C LYS A 469 26.96 11.49 3.78
N PRO A 470 26.79 11.15 5.08
CA PRO A 470 27.80 11.18 6.12
C PRO A 470 28.86 10.09 5.88
N LYS A 471 30.08 10.31 6.39
CA LYS A 471 31.11 9.25 6.39
C LYS A 471 30.82 8.25 7.53
N PRO A 472 31.31 7.00 7.43
CA PRO A 472 31.26 6.06 8.54
C PRO A 472 31.88 6.66 9.81
N LEU A 473 31.24 6.42 10.95
CA LEU A 473 31.68 6.95 12.25
C LEU A 473 33.06 6.44 12.62
N ASN A 474 33.84 7.28 13.31
CA ASN A 474 35.18 6.97 13.82
C ASN A 474 36.18 6.47 12.76
N GLY A 475 35.94 6.75 11.48
CA GLY A 475 36.78 6.24 10.39
C GLY A 475 36.65 4.72 10.17
N PHE A 476 35.54 4.12 10.61
CA PHE A 476 35.24 2.70 10.38
C PHE A 476 35.38 2.36 8.89
N GLY A 477 35.98 1.20 8.59
CA GLY A 477 36.31 0.83 7.21
C GLY A 477 37.51 1.57 6.62
N GLY A 478 38.35 2.25 7.44
CA GLY A 478 39.59 2.87 6.99
C GLY A 478 39.39 4.14 6.15
N GLY A 479 38.30 4.87 6.39
CA GLY A 479 37.95 6.07 5.63
C GLY A 479 37.20 5.81 4.32
N LYS A 480 36.86 4.55 4.03
CA LYS A 480 35.96 4.16 2.94
C LYS A 480 34.56 4.75 3.11
N ARG A 481 33.82 4.83 2.02
CA ARG A 481 32.38 5.18 2.01
C ARG A 481 31.53 3.94 2.30
N TYR A 482 30.25 4.12 2.61
CA TYR A 482 29.35 3.01 2.93
C TYR A 482 29.19 2.03 1.76
N ASP A 483 29.03 2.53 0.53
CA ASP A 483 28.94 1.72 -0.69
C ASP A 483 30.19 0.85 -0.87
N GLN A 484 31.38 1.42 -0.67
CA GLN A 484 32.64 0.69 -0.79
C GLN A 484 32.78 -0.40 0.28
N ILE A 485 32.39 -0.11 1.52
CA ILE A 485 32.37 -1.10 2.61
C ILE A 485 31.42 -2.26 2.24
N PHE A 486 30.27 -1.94 1.68
CA PHE A 486 29.26 -2.94 1.29
C PHE A 486 29.76 -3.76 0.09
N LYS A 487 30.40 -3.12 -0.88
CA LYS A 487 31.01 -3.78 -2.03
C LYS A 487 32.12 -4.74 -1.63
N ASP A 488 32.97 -4.38 -0.66
CA ASP A 488 33.99 -5.29 -0.13
C ASP A 488 33.37 -6.55 0.49
N ILE A 489 32.17 -6.42 1.10
CA ILE A 489 31.46 -7.52 1.74
C ILE A 489 30.82 -8.45 0.69
N CYS A 490 30.17 -7.87 -0.32
CA CYS A 490 29.55 -8.62 -1.41
C CYS A 490 29.92 -8.04 -2.78
N PRO A 491 31.09 -8.40 -3.33
CA PRO A 491 31.59 -7.83 -4.59
C PRO A 491 30.72 -8.12 -5.81
N GLN A 492 29.91 -9.18 -5.75
CA GLN A 492 29.01 -9.63 -6.82
C GLN A 492 27.60 -9.06 -6.71
N ALA A 493 27.33 -8.19 -5.73
CA ALA A 493 26.04 -7.58 -5.50
C ALA A 493 26.09 -6.06 -5.74
N TYR A 494 24.93 -5.49 -6.04
CA TYR A 494 24.70 -4.05 -5.99
C TYR A 494 24.87 -3.57 -4.55
N SER A 495 25.85 -2.70 -4.32
CA SER A 495 26.10 -2.05 -3.02
C SER A 495 25.44 -0.68 -2.88
N TRP A 496 25.02 -0.10 -4.01
CA TRP A 496 24.41 1.22 -4.15
C TRP A 496 23.55 1.29 -5.42
N GLU A 497 22.60 2.23 -5.48
CA GLU A 497 21.66 2.41 -6.60
C GLU A 497 22.36 2.68 -7.95
N PHE A 498 23.58 3.21 -7.92
CA PHE A 498 24.40 3.50 -9.10
C PHE A 498 25.74 2.74 -9.09
N ASP A 499 25.79 1.59 -8.41
CA ASP A 499 26.91 0.66 -8.57
C ASP A 499 27.09 0.34 -10.07
N ASP A 500 28.30 -0.07 -10.43
CA ASP A 500 28.64 -0.31 -11.82
C ASP A 500 27.85 -1.50 -12.42
N ASN A 501 27.90 -1.60 -13.76
CA ASN A 501 27.25 -2.70 -14.48
C ASN A 501 27.87 -4.08 -14.20
N ASN A 502 28.90 -4.19 -13.34
CA ASN A 502 29.51 -5.47 -12.97
C ASN A 502 28.73 -6.20 -11.86
N SER A 503 27.46 -5.86 -11.67
CA SER A 503 26.57 -6.51 -10.70
C SER A 503 25.25 -7.00 -11.32
N THR A 504 24.95 -6.64 -12.58
CA THR A 504 23.82 -7.20 -13.34
C THR A 504 24.30 -8.37 -14.18
N TYR A 505 23.60 -9.49 -14.07
CA TYR A 505 23.77 -10.68 -14.88
C TYR A 505 22.68 -10.76 -15.94
N GLU A 506 23.02 -11.28 -17.12
CA GLU A 506 22.12 -11.43 -18.24
C GLU A 506 22.06 -12.89 -18.66
N CYS A 507 20.87 -13.41 -18.95
CA CYS A 507 20.72 -14.77 -19.45
C CYS A 507 19.56 -14.91 -20.43
N ASP A 508 19.79 -15.62 -21.53
CA ASP A 508 18.75 -15.95 -22.51
C ASP A 508 18.14 -17.33 -22.22
N GLY A 509 16.85 -17.49 -22.48
CA GLY A 509 16.18 -18.80 -22.48
C GLY A 509 14.81 -18.78 -21.83
N THR A 510 13.89 -19.59 -22.37
CA THR A 510 12.53 -19.73 -21.85
C THR A 510 12.36 -20.97 -20.96
N ASP A 511 13.44 -21.74 -20.76
CA ASP A 511 13.53 -22.93 -19.91
C ASP A 511 14.76 -22.80 -19.00
N VAL A 512 14.66 -21.91 -18.01
CA VAL A 512 15.75 -21.62 -17.05
C VAL A 512 15.15 -21.57 -15.65
N THR A 513 15.78 -22.30 -14.73
CA THR A 513 15.43 -22.24 -13.31
C THR A 513 16.53 -21.56 -12.52
N TYR A 514 16.18 -20.41 -11.93
CA TYR A 514 17.00 -19.65 -10.99
C TYR A 514 16.77 -20.18 -9.58
N THR A 515 17.71 -20.96 -9.06
CA THR A 515 17.67 -21.41 -7.67
C THR A 515 18.30 -20.35 -6.78
N VAL A 516 17.45 -19.69 -5.99
CA VAL A 516 17.84 -18.68 -5.00
C VAL A 516 17.91 -19.36 -3.64
N GLN A 517 19.13 -19.53 -3.14
CA GLN A 517 19.39 -20.21 -1.88
C GLN A 517 19.76 -19.21 -0.79
N PHE A 518 19.06 -19.30 0.34
CA PHE A 518 19.41 -18.64 1.59
C PHE A 518 20.24 -19.58 2.49
N CYS A 519 21.38 -19.12 3.02
CA CYS A 519 22.32 -19.83 3.93
C CYS A 519 22.84 -21.23 3.52
#